data_AF-A0A9R0VBE4-F1
#
_entry.id   AF-A0A9R0VBE4-F1
#
_cell.length_a   1.000
_cell.length_b   1.000
_cell.length_c   1.000
_cell.angle_alpha   90.00
_cell.angle_beta   90.00
_cell.angle_gamma   90.00
#
_symmetry.space_group_name_H-M   'P 1'
#
loop_
_entity.id
_entity.type
_entity.pdbx_description
1 polymer ?
#
loop_
_entity_poly.entity_id
_entity_poly.type
_entity_poly.pdbx_seq_one_letter_code
_entity_poly.pdbx_strand_id
1 'polypeptide(L)'
;MATAMALLRLAALAGAVALLLPGASVARILLSLDDFGAVGDGIADDTQVRVDAWTAACASTNGHVVIHVPAGRSYQIWPVTLAGPCRDEIMLFVSGNIIAPDSPEDWERRDGGRWLHFFQVQDLTVSGGGVIDGRGQEWWAQACKGRHRNDKHCTAQDAPKALHFEECHGVRVQGVTLQNGQQQHLTFTRCSNARASFLRVASPESSPGTAGIHLVNSISVHVNDIHIATGGACVSMVGNCTDVRLRYISCGPGNGISIGSIGETPVADRLEKIEVDTMFIANTSNGLLIKTWQDSCGYARKVKFANVVMKNVSDPIIIDQYRSEHPIPCGSTAATRTVAVEKIDYVNIAGTSASKRAVTFSCSDVVPCRQVSLKDVNLKRLSGRGASAYCRSASGKAAGVVVPESCLAGARAAGDEEE
;
A
#
# COMPACT_ATOMS: atom_id res chain seq x y z
N MET A 1 -54.92 13.22 -38.43
CA MET A 1 -55.05 11.92 -37.73
C MET A 1 -53.73 11.16 -37.55
N ALA A 2 -52.68 11.40 -38.35
CA ALA A 2 -51.41 10.67 -38.22
C ALA A 2 -50.48 11.10 -37.06
N THR A 3 -50.65 12.31 -36.51
CA THR A 3 -49.78 12.86 -35.46
C THR A 3 -50.19 12.45 -34.04
N ALA A 4 -51.46 12.10 -33.80
CA ALA A 4 -51.95 11.68 -32.48
C ALA A 4 -51.59 10.22 -32.14
N MET A 5 -51.46 9.35 -33.14
CA MET A 5 -51.08 7.93 -32.94
C MET A 5 -49.59 7.73 -32.64
N ALA A 6 -48.72 8.64 -33.07
CA ALA A 6 -47.28 8.57 -32.80
C ALA A 6 -46.96 8.89 -31.32
N LEU A 7 -47.67 9.86 -30.73
CA LEU A 7 -47.51 10.25 -29.32
C LEU A 7 -47.99 9.15 -28.35
N LEU A 8 -49.05 8.41 -28.70
CA LEU A 8 -49.52 7.29 -27.88
C LEU A 8 -48.55 6.09 -27.87
N ARG A 9 -47.82 5.85 -28.98
CA ARG A 9 -46.84 4.75 -29.05
C ARG A 9 -45.54 5.05 -28.31
N LEU A 10 -45.09 6.31 -28.26
CA LEU A 10 -43.94 6.70 -27.43
C LEU A 10 -44.24 6.65 -25.93
N ALA A 11 -45.47 7.00 -25.51
CA ALA A 11 -45.87 6.89 -24.11
C ALA A 11 -45.95 5.43 -23.63
N ALA A 12 -46.40 4.50 -24.50
CA ALA A 12 -46.46 3.08 -24.18
C ALA A 12 -45.07 2.42 -24.08
N LEU A 13 -44.08 2.86 -24.87
CA LEU A 13 -42.68 2.39 -24.73
C LEU A 13 -41.98 2.99 -23.51
N ALA A 14 -42.27 4.23 -23.12
CA ALA A 14 -41.71 4.82 -21.90
C ALA A 14 -42.24 4.14 -20.62
N GLY A 15 -43.52 3.73 -20.62
CA GLY A 15 -44.11 2.97 -19.51
C GLY A 15 -43.54 1.55 -19.37
N ALA A 16 -43.21 0.89 -20.49
CA ALA A 16 -42.65 -0.47 -20.47
C ALA A 16 -41.16 -0.52 -20.05
N VAL A 17 -40.39 0.55 -20.29
CA VAL A 17 -38.98 0.63 -19.85
C VAL A 17 -38.87 0.93 -18.35
N ALA A 18 -39.83 1.63 -17.75
CA ALA A 18 -39.86 1.87 -16.30
C ALA A 18 -40.21 0.61 -15.48
N LEU A 19 -40.83 -0.40 -16.10
CA LEU A 19 -41.21 -1.67 -15.47
C LEU A 19 -40.10 -2.75 -15.51
N LEU A 20 -38.94 -2.45 -16.13
CA LEU A 20 -37.79 -3.36 -16.25
C LEU A 20 -36.60 -2.98 -15.36
N LEU A 21 -36.75 -2.01 -14.45
CA LEU A 21 -35.78 -1.74 -13.40
C LEU A 21 -36.28 -2.34 -12.07
N PRO A 22 -35.85 -3.56 -11.69
CA PRO A 22 -35.84 -3.93 -10.28
C PRO A 22 -34.64 -3.24 -9.63
N GLY A 23 -34.64 -1.91 -9.61
CA GLY A 23 -33.80 -1.15 -8.71
C GLY A 23 -34.58 -0.99 -7.42
N ALA A 24 -34.69 -2.05 -6.61
CA ALA A 24 -35.12 -1.88 -5.23
C ALA A 24 -34.18 -0.84 -4.63
N SER A 25 -34.70 0.36 -4.34
CA SER A 25 -33.95 1.37 -3.62
C SER A 25 -33.67 0.79 -2.24
N VAL A 26 -32.45 0.27 -2.05
CA VAL A 26 -32.02 -0.25 -0.76
C VAL A 26 -32.05 0.93 0.21
N ALA A 27 -32.98 0.91 1.16
CA ALA A 27 -33.04 1.91 2.21
C ALA A 27 -31.72 1.85 3.00
N ARG A 28 -31.06 3.00 3.15
CA ARG A 28 -29.82 3.12 3.91
C ARG A 28 -30.09 3.94 5.16
N ILE A 29 -29.53 3.51 6.29
CA ILE A 29 -29.49 4.36 7.49
C ILE A 29 -28.32 5.32 7.31
N LEU A 30 -28.59 6.61 7.40
CA LEU A 30 -27.57 7.65 7.38
C LEU A 30 -27.36 8.14 8.82
N LEU A 31 -26.13 8.02 9.31
CA LEU A 31 -25.67 8.52 10.59
C LEU A 31 -24.64 9.62 10.32
N SER A 32 -25.09 10.87 10.24
CA SER A 32 -24.16 12.00 10.11
C SER A 32 -23.51 12.27 11.47
N LEU A 33 -22.21 12.60 11.50
CA LEU A 33 -21.58 13.00 12.77
C LEU A 33 -22.27 14.23 13.41
N ASP A 34 -22.82 15.12 12.59
CA ASP A 34 -23.58 16.28 13.07
C ASP A 34 -24.84 15.86 13.86
N ASP A 35 -25.48 14.73 13.51
CA ASP A 35 -26.67 14.22 14.19
C ASP A 35 -26.36 13.73 15.61
N PHE A 36 -25.08 13.44 15.88
CA PHE A 36 -24.54 13.01 17.16
C PHE A 36 -23.92 14.19 17.94
N GLY A 37 -24.04 15.42 17.44
CA GLY A 37 -23.59 16.63 18.13
C GLY A 37 -22.13 17.01 17.92
N ALA A 38 -21.48 16.50 16.87
CA ALA A 38 -20.13 16.93 16.52
C ALA A 38 -20.10 18.43 16.16
N VAL A 39 -18.99 19.09 16.49
CA VAL A 39 -18.76 20.50 16.19
C VAL A 39 -18.29 20.65 14.75
N GLY A 40 -17.34 19.81 14.32
CA GLY A 40 -16.88 19.74 12.93
C GLY A 40 -16.16 21.00 12.44
N ASP A 41 -15.49 21.74 13.34
CA ASP A 41 -14.73 22.96 13.06
C ASP A 41 -13.22 22.72 12.85
N GLY A 42 -12.75 21.50 13.08
CA GLY A 42 -11.35 21.09 12.98
C GLY A 42 -10.51 21.45 14.20
N ILE A 43 -11.14 21.82 15.32
CA ILE A 43 -10.48 22.22 16.57
C ILE A 43 -11.07 21.46 17.76
N ALA A 44 -12.40 21.30 17.80
CA ALA A 44 -13.05 20.56 18.86
C ALA A 44 -12.75 19.06 18.75
N ASP A 45 -12.63 18.40 19.90
CA ASP A 45 -12.52 16.94 19.96
C ASP A 45 -13.86 16.28 19.63
N ASP A 46 -13.97 15.75 18.42
CA ASP A 46 -15.17 15.06 17.91
C ASP A 46 -15.08 13.53 18.08
N THR A 47 -14.13 13.03 18.88
CA THR A 47 -13.82 11.59 18.98
C THR A 47 -14.96 10.78 19.57
N GLN A 48 -15.57 11.26 20.67
CA GLN A 48 -16.68 10.53 21.29
C GLN A 48 -17.87 10.42 20.33
N VAL A 49 -18.14 11.48 19.57
CA VAL A 49 -19.20 11.48 18.55
C VAL A 49 -18.92 10.44 17.47
N ARG A 50 -17.67 10.30 17.02
CA ARG A 50 -17.26 9.23 16.10
C ARG A 50 -17.50 7.84 16.70
N VAL A 51 -17.17 7.63 17.97
CA VAL A 51 -17.37 6.35 18.69
C VAL A 51 -18.87 6.03 18.80
N ASP A 52 -19.69 7.01 19.13
CA ASP A 52 -21.14 6.82 19.28
C ASP A 52 -21.80 6.48 17.94
N ALA A 53 -21.44 7.20 16.86
CA ALA A 53 -21.91 6.90 15.51
C ALA A 53 -21.48 5.51 15.03
N TRP A 54 -20.24 5.10 15.34
CA TRP A 54 -19.74 3.76 15.04
C TRP A 54 -20.52 2.68 15.82
N THR A 55 -20.73 2.89 17.12
CA THR A 55 -21.46 1.97 17.99
C THR A 55 -22.89 1.77 17.49
N ALA A 56 -23.57 2.86 17.12
CA ALA A 56 -24.91 2.80 16.54
C ALA A 56 -24.94 2.06 15.19
N ALA A 57 -23.95 2.31 14.31
CA ALA A 57 -23.84 1.61 13.04
C ALA A 57 -23.62 0.11 13.22
N CYS A 58 -22.69 -0.27 14.09
CA CYS A 58 -22.28 -1.65 14.34
C CYS A 58 -23.39 -2.50 14.96
N ALA A 59 -24.27 -1.86 15.75
CA ALA A 59 -25.44 -2.50 16.36
C ALA A 59 -26.66 -2.63 15.44
N SER A 60 -26.66 -1.96 14.29
CA SER A 60 -27.80 -1.97 13.35
C SER A 60 -28.04 -3.34 12.72
N THR A 61 -29.28 -3.60 12.31
CA THR A 61 -29.72 -4.85 11.66
C THR A 61 -30.43 -4.61 10.33
N ASN A 62 -30.29 -3.42 9.74
CA ASN A 62 -31.04 -2.99 8.55
C ASN A 62 -30.22 -3.07 7.25
N GLY A 63 -29.15 -3.88 7.23
CA GLY A 63 -28.46 -4.33 6.03
C GLY A 63 -27.39 -3.40 5.49
N HIS A 64 -27.57 -2.07 5.52
CA HIS A 64 -26.57 -1.10 5.06
C HIS A 64 -26.60 0.22 5.84
N VAL A 65 -25.60 0.45 6.68
CA VAL A 65 -25.44 1.71 7.43
C VAL A 65 -24.36 2.58 6.81
N VAL A 66 -24.66 3.85 6.63
CA VAL A 66 -23.72 4.88 6.18
C VAL A 66 -23.40 5.79 7.35
N ILE A 67 -22.14 5.82 7.79
CA ILE A 67 -21.62 6.85 8.67
C ILE A 67 -21.09 7.98 7.80
N HIS A 68 -21.66 9.17 7.90
CA HIS A 68 -21.37 10.28 7.01
C HIS A 68 -20.50 11.36 7.67
N VAL A 69 -19.46 11.77 6.95
CA VAL A 69 -18.65 12.96 7.26
C VAL A 69 -18.99 14.02 6.21
N PRO A 70 -19.85 15.00 6.52
CA PRO A 70 -20.33 16.01 5.58
C PRO A 70 -19.24 16.85 4.93
N ALA A 71 -19.48 17.24 3.67
CA ALA A 71 -18.64 18.22 2.99
C ALA A 71 -18.66 19.58 3.72
N GLY A 72 -17.53 20.29 3.70
CA GLY A 72 -17.38 21.59 4.38
C GLY A 72 -17.16 21.50 5.90
N ARG A 73 -17.16 20.30 6.47
CA ARG A 73 -16.85 20.03 7.88
C ARG A 73 -15.47 19.40 8.04
N SER A 74 -14.84 19.66 9.18
CA SER A 74 -13.57 19.04 9.57
C SER A 74 -13.71 18.50 10.99
N TYR A 75 -13.56 17.20 11.17
CA TYR A 75 -13.69 16.58 12.49
C TYR A 75 -12.32 16.21 13.00
N GLN A 76 -11.91 16.81 14.12
CA GLN A 76 -10.66 16.44 14.76
C GLN A 76 -10.90 15.20 15.62
N ILE A 77 -10.26 14.10 15.24
CA ILE A 77 -10.45 12.79 15.85
C ILE A 77 -9.13 12.38 16.50
N TRP A 78 -9.19 12.13 17.78
CA TRP A 78 -8.12 11.55 18.58
C TRP A 78 -7.95 10.05 18.32
N PRO A 79 -6.87 9.44 18.81
CA PRO A 79 -6.61 8.02 18.62
C PRO A 79 -7.79 7.16 19.08
N VAL A 80 -8.29 6.32 18.19
CA VAL A 80 -9.52 5.57 18.43
C VAL A 80 -9.46 4.20 17.77
N THR A 81 -9.94 3.20 18.51
CA THR A 81 -10.19 1.87 17.96
C THR A 81 -11.69 1.66 17.77
N LEU A 82 -12.10 1.51 16.51
CA LEU A 82 -13.43 1.20 16.06
C LEU A 82 -13.52 -0.31 15.80
N ALA A 83 -13.90 -1.05 16.84
CA ALA A 83 -13.90 -2.50 16.82
C ALA A 83 -15.22 -3.09 16.30
N GLY A 84 -15.12 -4.26 15.68
CA GLY A 84 -16.22 -5.17 15.41
C GLY A 84 -16.32 -6.30 16.47
N PRO A 85 -17.04 -7.39 16.17
CA PRO A 85 -17.76 -7.64 14.92
C PRO A 85 -19.00 -6.75 14.81
N CYS A 86 -19.26 -6.24 13.61
CA CYS A 86 -20.51 -5.56 13.28
C CYS A 86 -21.48 -6.52 12.58
N ARG A 87 -22.78 -6.27 12.74
CA ARG A 87 -23.81 -7.19 12.24
C ARG A 87 -24.01 -7.10 10.72
N ASP A 88 -23.86 -5.91 10.18
CA ASP A 88 -24.12 -5.58 8.77
C ASP A 88 -22.94 -4.81 8.15
N GLU A 89 -22.99 -4.65 6.82
CA GLU A 89 -22.04 -3.82 6.05
C GLU A 89 -22.12 -2.36 6.52
N ILE A 90 -20.94 -1.77 6.79
CA ILE A 90 -20.80 -0.36 7.14
C ILE A 90 -20.09 0.38 6.01
N MET A 91 -20.65 1.52 5.62
CA MET A 91 -19.98 2.49 4.76
C MET A 91 -19.64 3.75 5.56
N LEU A 92 -18.36 3.99 5.79
CA LEU A 92 -17.84 5.29 6.18
C LEU A 92 -17.72 6.18 4.93
N PHE A 93 -18.69 7.07 4.75
CA PHE A 93 -18.75 8.00 3.61
C PHE A 93 -18.16 9.36 4.02
N VAL A 94 -16.90 9.59 3.65
CA VAL A 94 -16.09 10.77 3.95
C VAL A 94 -16.18 11.79 2.82
N SER A 95 -17.05 12.79 2.94
CA SER A 95 -17.14 13.93 2.00
C SER A 95 -16.40 15.17 2.48
N GLY A 96 -16.25 15.33 3.80
CA GLY A 96 -15.45 16.39 4.44
C GLY A 96 -14.05 15.93 4.81
N ASN A 97 -13.57 16.38 5.98
CA ASN A 97 -12.24 16.06 6.48
C ASN A 97 -12.31 15.31 7.82
N ILE A 98 -11.46 14.30 7.97
CA ILE A 98 -11.08 13.72 9.26
C ILE A 98 -9.63 14.10 9.50
N ILE A 99 -9.33 14.77 10.61
CA ILE A 99 -7.99 15.30 10.89
C ILE A 99 -7.50 14.83 12.25
N ALA A 100 -6.19 14.57 12.37
CA ALA A 100 -5.59 14.14 13.62
C ALA A 100 -5.26 15.34 14.54
N PRO A 101 -4.92 15.12 15.82
CA PRO A 101 -4.12 16.06 16.61
C PRO A 101 -2.72 16.18 16.01
N ASP A 102 -2.17 17.40 15.96
CA ASP A 102 -0.86 17.69 15.37
C ASP A 102 0.31 17.34 16.29
N SER A 103 0.23 17.72 17.57
CA SER A 103 1.34 17.57 18.51
C SER A 103 1.49 16.11 18.98
N PRO A 104 2.66 15.48 18.86
CA PRO A 104 2.91 14.16 19.44
C PRO A 104 2.74 14.11 20.97
N GLU A 105 2.91 15.25 21.65
CA GLU A 105 2.74 15.35 23.11
C GLU A 105 1.29 15.23 23.55
N ASP A 106 0.36 15.57 22.66
CA ASP A 106 -1.06 15.44 22.90
C ASP A 106 -1.45 13.96 22.96
N TRP A 107 -0.78 13.08 22.22
CA TRP A 107 -1.18 11.67 22.07
C TRP A 107 -0.88 10.86 23.34
N GLU A 108 -1.87 10.07 23.78
CA GLU A 108 -1.66 9.18 24.91
C GLU A 108 -0.70 8.04 24.53
N ARG A 109 0.28 7.77 25.39
CA ARG A 109 1.32 6.74 25.13
C ARG A 109 0.76 5.30 24.96
N ARG A 110 -0.54 5.09 25.13
CA ARG A 110 -1.23 3.79 25.13
C ARG A 110 -1.81 3.40 23.77
N ASP A 111 -1.79 4.28 22.77
CA ASP A 111 -2.46 4.03 21.49
C ASP A 111 -1.77 2.96 20.63
N GLY A 112 -0.58 2.51 21.07
CA GLY A 112 0.17 1.44 20.43
C GLY A 112 0.58 1.75 18.99
N GLY A 113 0.77 3.04 18.68
CA GLY A 113 1.16 3.53 17.35
C GLY A 113 0.03 3.48 16.33
N ARG A 114 -1.21 3.78 16.72
CA ARG A 114 -2.38 3.74 15.83
C ARG A 114 -3.26 4.99 16.01
N TRP A 115 -3.82 5.51 14.92
CA TRP A 115 -4.74 6.64 14.93
C TRP A 115 -6.20 6.22 14.66
N LEU A 116 -6.58 6.08 13.38
CA LEU A 116 -7.89 5.57 12.97
C LEU A 116 -7.78 4.07 12.78
N HIS A 117 -8.02 3.34 13.87
CA HIS A 117 -7.84 1.90 13.92
C HIS A 117 -9.17 1.16 13.82
N PHE A 118 -9.31 0.27 12.84
CA PHE A 118 -10.44 -0.63 12.69
C PHE A 118 -9.99 -2.05 13.01
N PHE A 119 -10.61 -2.67 14.01
CA PHE A 119 -10.20 -3.97 14.53
C PHE A 119 -11.32 -5.00 14.39
N GLN A 120 -11.03 -6.14 13.76
CA GLN A 120 -11.99 -7.26 13.61
C GLN A 120 -13.33 -6.86 12.96
N VAL A 121 -13.27 -5.96 11.98
CA VAL A 121 -14.45 -5.51 11.22
C VAL A 121 -14.62 -6.35 9.95
N GLN A 122 -15.87 -6.65 9.61
CA GLN A 122 -16.24 -7.33 8.37
C GLN A 122 -17.00 -6.37 7.46
N ASP A 123 -16.74 -6.46 6.15
CA ASP A 123 -17.46 -5.74 5.09
C ASP A 123 -17.55 -4.21 5.34
N LEU A 124 -16.39 -3.59 5.55
CA LEU A 124 -16.28 -2.15 5.74
C LEU A 124 -15.85 -1.43 4.46
N THR A 125 -16.60 -0.40 4.09
CA THR A 125 -16.23 0.53 3.01
C THR A 125 -15.85 1.89 3.58
N VAL A 126 -14.70 2.43 3.19
CA VAL A 126 -14.34 3.84 3.36
C VAL A 126 -14.38 4.50 1.98
N SER A 127 -15.22 5.52 1.79
CA SER A 127 -15.32 6.24 0.51
C SER A 127 -15.69 7.72 0.68
N GLY A 128 -16.11 8.42 -0.38
CA GLY A 128 -16.73 9.76 -0.29
C GLY A 128 -15.95 10.94 -0.87
N GLY A 129 -14.73 10.75 -1.38
CA GLY A 129 -13.98 11.83 -2.06
C GLY A 129 -13.26 12.82 -1.14
N GLY A 130 -13.57 12.82 0.15
CA GLY A 130 -12.99 13.69 1.17
C GLY A 130 -11.57 13.31 1.59
N VAL A 131 -11.11 13.96 2.67
CA VAL A 131 -9.71 13.91 3.12
C VAL A 131 -9.59 13.25 4.49
N ILE A 132 -8.59 12.40 4.65
CA ILE A 132 -8.11 11.90 5.94
C ILE A 132 -6.68 12.42 6.11
N ASP A 133 -6.48 13.36 7.04
CA ASP A 133 -5.22 14.07 7.26
C ASP A 133 -4.57 13.68 8.59
N GLY A 134 -3.44 12.97 8.51
CA GLY A 134 -2.67 12.55 9.68
C GLY A 134 -1.90 13.69 10.37
N ARG A 135 -1.81 14.89 9.78
CA ARG A 135 -1.05 16.04 10.32
C ARG A 135 0.36 15.67 10.82
N GLY A 136 1.08 14.82 10.08
CA GLY A 136 2.36 14.24 10.49
C GLY A 136 3.56 15.18 10.64
N GLN A 137 3.42 16.49 10.39
CA GLN A 137 4.56 17.41 10.32
C GLN A 137 5.42 17.44 11.59
N GLU A 138 4.79 17.52 12.77
CA GLU A 138 5.51 17.54 14.05
C GLU A 138 6.17 16.19 14.37
N TRP A 139 5.51 15.07 14.03
CA TRP A 139 6.09 13.73 14.11
C TRP A 139 7.38 13.62 13.28
N TRP A 140 7.36 14.16 12.06
CA TRP A 140 8.52 14.17 11.18
C TRP A 140 9.63 15.11 11.64
N ALA A 141 9.29 16.24 12.27
CA ALA A 141 10.26 17.17 12.83
C ALA A 141 11.05 16.53 14.00
N GLN A 142 10.38 15.69 14.79
CA GLN A 142 10.96 14.95 15.90
C GLN A 142 11.64 13.63 15.48
N ALA A 143 11.34 13.12 14.29
CA ALA A 143 12.00 11.94 13.74
C ALA A 143 13.50 12.23 13.52
N CYS A 144 14.34 11.61 14.36
CA CYS A 144 15.78 11.84 14.42
C CYS A 144 16.45 11.80 13.03
N LYS A 145 16.87 12.97 12.53
CA LYS A 145 17.65 13.08 11.30
C LYS A 145 19.01 12.39 11.51
N GLY A 146 19.37 11.48 10.59
CA GLY A 146 20.53 10.60 10.71
C GLY A 146 21.82 11.32 11.09
N ARG A 147 22.34 10.96 12.28
CA ARG A 147 23.72 11.04 12.84
C ARG A 147 23.70 11.06 14.39
N HIS A 148 22.52 11.20 15.00
CA HIS A 148 22.34 11.30 16.46
C HIS A 148 21.67 10.07 17.11
N ARG A 149 21.88 8.85 16.59
CA ARG A 149 21.39 7.61 17.23
C ARG A 149 21.96 7.39 18.65
N ASN A 150 23.08 8.04 18.98
CA ASN A 150 23.73 7.97 20.30
C ASN A 150 23.43 9.16 21.21
N ASP A 151 22.59 10.11 20.78
CA ASP A 151 22.18 11.20 21.65
C ASP A 151 21.05 10.71 22.56
N LYS A 152 21.26 10.76 23.87
CA LYS A 152 20.27 10.37 24.89
C LYS A 152 18.98 11.21 24.84
N HIS A 153 18.97 12.27 24.03
CA HIS A 153 17.79 13.11 23.75
C HIS A 153 16.99 12.70 22.50
N CYS A 154 17.45 11.71 21.73
CA CYS A 154 16.77 11.25 20.52
C CYS A 154 15.79 10.10 20.83
N THR A 155 14.75 10.38 21.63
CA THR A 155 13.62 9.46 21.84
C THR A 155 12.60 9.69 20.72
N ALA A 156 12.91 9.26 19.49
CA ALA A 156 11.91 9.30 18.42
C ALA A 156 10.71 8.45 18.85
N GLN A 157 9.57 9.09 19.12
CA GLN A 157 8.34 8.39 19.39
C GLN A 157 7.93 7.61 18.13
N ASP A 158 7.46 6.38 18.30
CA ASP A 158 6.93 5.59 17.17
C ASP A 158 5.67 6.27 16.66
N ALA A 159 5.79 6.99 15.54
CA ALA A 159 4.71 7.73 14.93
C ALA A 159 3.55 6.78 14.54
N PRO A 160 2.29 7.21 14.73
CA PRO A 160 1.13 6.35 14.54
C PRO A 160 0.88 6.00 13.07
N LYS A 161 0.29 4.83 12.84
CA LYS A 161 -0.36 4.46 11.58
C LYS A 161 -1.64 5.28 11.43
N ALA A 162 -1.81 5.95 10.29
CA ALA A 162 -2.92 6.89 10.11
C ALA A 162 -4.27 6.16 9.96
N LEU A 163 -4.47 5.45 8.85
CA LEU A 163 -5.63 4.60 8.63
C LEU A 163 -5.21 3.13 8.69
N HIS A 164 -5.64 2.40 9.73
CA HIS A 164 -5.16 1.05 10.01
C HIS A 164 -6.31 0.08 10.18
N PHE A 165 -6.35 -0.93 9.31
CA PHE A 165 -7.23 -2.09 9.45
C PHE A 165 -6.44 -3.27 9.99
N GLU A 166 -6.92 -3.87 11.07
CA GLU A 166 -6.31 -5.02 11.71
C GLU A 166 -7.33 -6.15 11.89
N GLU A 167 -6.97 -7.37 11.45
CA GLU A 167 -7.84 -8.55 11.52
C GLU A 167 -9.20 -8.37 10.84
N CYS A 168 -9.28 -7.50 9.83
CA CYS A 168 -10.51 -7.22 9.11
C CYS A 168 -10.69 -8.14 7.89
N HIS A 169 -11.95 -8.35 7.50
CA HIS A 169 -12.34 -9.10 6.30
C HIS A 169 -13.20 -8.23 5.37
N GLY A 170 -12.96 -8.27 4.06
CA GLY A 170 -13.85 -7.60 3.09
C GLY A 170 -13.74 -6.06 3.08
N VAL A 171 -12.58 -5.50 3.44
CA VAL A 171 -12.40 -4.04 3.51
C VAL A 171 -12.22 -3.41 2.13
N ARG A 172 -12.88 -2.29 1.88
CA ARG A 172 -12.73 -1.48 0.66
C ARG A 172 -12.43 -0.02 1.02
N VAL A 173 -11.31 0.52 0.56
CA VAL A 173 -10.96 1.94 0.67
C VAL A 173 -10.97 2.54 -0.73
N GLN A 174 -11.85 3.51 -0.99
CA GLN A 174 -12.12 3.97 -2.35
C GLN A 174 -12.32 5.49 -2.46
N GLY A 175 -11.58 6.14 -3.35
CA GLY A 175 -11.87 7.52 -3.76
C GLY A 175 -11.47 8.61 -2.76
N VAL A 176 -10.91 8.27 -1.59
CA VAL A 176 -10.50 9.26 -0.58
C VAL A 176 -9.07 9.74 -0.80
N THR A 177 -8.77 10.94 -0.28
CA THR A 177 -7.40 11.44 -0.17
C THR A 177 -6.84 11.11 1.21
N LEU A 178 -5.70 10.43 1.27
CA LEU A 178 -4.94 10.20 2.49
C LEU A 178 -3.73 11.12 2.47
N GLN A 179 -3.63 12.06 3.40
CA GLN A 179 -2.54 13.02 3.41
C GLN A 179 -1.83 13.10 4.76
N ASN A 180 -0.55 13.48 4.69
CA ASN A 180 0.32 13.73 5.83
C ASN A 180 0.27 12.64 6.91
N GLY A 181 0.29 11.37 6.50
CA GLY A 181 0.34 10.26 7.44
C GLY A 181 1.57 10.38 8.34
N GLN A 182 1.37 10.25 9.65
CA GLN A 182 2.44 10.38 10.66
C GLN A 182 3.54 9.35 10.39
N GLN A 183 3.15 8.10 10.12
CA GLN A 183 4.03 7.04 9.59
C GLN A 183 3.45 6.45 8.29
N GLN A 184 2.68 5.35 8.34
CA GLN A 184 2.03 4.79 7.15
C GLN A 184 0.62 5.36 6.95
N HIS A 185 0.26 5.70 5.71
CA HIS A 185 -1.04 6.32 5.41
C HIS A 185 -2.17 5.29 5.48
N LEU A 186 -2.00 4.14 4.83
CA LEU A 186 -2.95 3.03 4.84
C LEU A 186 -2.25 1.74 5.19
N THR A 187 -2.69 1.08 6.27
CA THR A 187 -2.14 -0.20 6.71
C THR A 187 -3.20 -1.29 6.75
N PHE A 188 -2.90 -2.44 6.17
CA PHE A 188 -3.66 -3.68 6.34
C PHE A 188 -2.81 -4.67 7.11
N THR A 189 -3.23 -5.02 8.32
CA THR A 189 -2.57 -6.01 9.19
C THR A 189 -3.46 -7.21 9.39
N ARG A 190 -2.98 -8.42 9.05
CA ARG A 190 -3.76 -9.67 9.20
C ARG A 190 -5.15 -9.60 8.54
N CYS A 191 -5.27 -8.83 7.45
CA CYS A 191 -6.54 -8.66 6.76
C CYS A 191 -6.70 -9.69 5.63
N SER A 192 -7.94 -9.95 5.25
CA SER A 192 -8.26 -10.79 4.09
C SER A 192 -9.29 -10.13 3.18
N ASN A 193 -9.15 -10.30 1.87
CA ASN A 193 -10.04 -9.70 0.87
C ASN A 193 -10.12 -8.17 1.03
N ALA A 194 -8.95 -7.51 1.03
CA ALA A 194 -8.83 -6.07 1.17
C ALA A 194 -8.62 -5.39 -0.19
N ARG A 195 -9.25 -4.23 -0.42
CA ARG A 195 -9.12 -3.47 -1.66
C ARG A 195 -8.87 -1.99 -1.39
N ALA A 196 -7.93 -1.41 -2.12
CA ALA A 196 -7.67 0.01 -2.15
C ALA A 196 -7.73 0.50 -3.60
N SER A 197 -8.57 1.50 -3.90
CA SER A 197 -8.70 1.99 -5.27
C SER A 197 -9.06 3.47 -5.40
N PHE A 198 -8.66 4.09 -6.51
CA PHE A 198 -8.96 5.51 -6.79
C PHE A 198 -8.49 6.45 -5.67
N LEU A 199 -7.38 6.12 -5.00
CA LEU A 199 -6.86 6.91 -3.89
C LEU A 199 -5.84 7.94 -4.37
N ARG A 200 -5.77 9.05 -3.64
CA ARG A 200 -4.62 9.95 -3.66
C ARG A 200 -3.92 9.87 -2.31
N VAL A 201 -2.65 9.48 -2.29
CA VAL A 201 -1.85 9.38 -1.08
C VAL A 201 -0.69 10.37 -1.17
N ALA A 202 -0.63 11.35 -0.28
CA ALA A 202 0.28 12.49 -0.42
C ALA A 202 0.93 12.92 0.90
N SER A 203 2.25 13.04 0.91
CA SER A 203 3.05 13.75 1.90
C SER A 203 4.25 14.39 1.21
N PRO A 204 4.90 15.41 1.81
CA PRO A 204 6.16 15.94 1.29
C PRO A 204 7.22 14.84 1.09
N GLU A 205 8.07 14.95 0.08
CA GLU A 205 9.20 14.01 -0.12
C GLU A 205 10.12 13.92 1.12
N SER A 206 10.19 15.01 1.89
CA SER A 206 10.98 15.08 3.11
C SER A 206 10.33 14.39 4.33
N SER A 207 9.16 13.75 4.22
CA SER A 207 8.47 13.09 5.33
C SER A 207 9.11 11.72 5.65
N PRO A 208 9.97 11.64 6.69
CA PRO A 208 10.78 10.45 6.95
C PRO A 208 9.91 9.28 7.41
N GLY A 209 10.27 8.07 6.96
CA GLY A 209 9.60 6.85 7.41
C GLY A 209 8.16 6.67 6.93
N THR A 210 7.67 7.55 6.04
CA THR A 210 6.28 7.47 5.58
C THR A 210 6.08 6.44 4.47
N ALA A 211 5.14 5.52 4.64
CA ALA A 211 4.71 4.64 3.54
C ALA A 211 3.32 5.04 3.06
N GLY A 212 3.04 4.87 1.77
CA GLY A 212 1.70 5.03 1.23
C GLY A 212 0.78 3.91 1.72
N ILE A 213 0.97 2.71 1.16
CA ILE A 213 0.23 1.51 1.55
C ILE A 213 1.19 0.49 2.17
N HIS A 214 0.83 -0.04 3.33
CA HIS A 214 1.62 -1.01 4.08
C HIS A 214 0.83 -2.27 4.35
N LEU A 215 1.34 -3.41 3.87
CA LEU A 215 0.71 -4.71 4.01
C LEU A 215 1.51 -5.57 4.99
N VAL A 216 0.82 -6.11 6.00
CA VAL A 216 1.40 -6.96 7.03
C VAL A 216 0.55 -8.21 7.15
N ASN A 217 1.12 -9.39 6.95
CA ASN A 217 0.44 -10.67 7.17
C ASN A 217 -0.94 -10.80 6.50
N SER A 218 -1.14 -10.22 5.30
CA SER A 218 -2.47 -10.09 4.68
C SER A 218 -2.63 -10.92 3.41
N ILE A 219 -3.85 -11.38 3.14
CA ILE A 219 -4.15 -12.34 2.08
C ILE A 219 -5.21 -11.78 1.13
N SER A 220 -5.02 -11.95 -0.18
CA SER A 220 -5.96 -11.45 -1.19
C SER A 220 -6.16 -9.93 -1.06
N VAL A 221 -5.09 -9.19 -1.38
CA VAL A 221 -5.09 -7.72 -1.33
C VAL A 221 -4.97 -7.17 -2.74
N HIS A 222 -5.92 -6.33 -3.16
CA HIS A 222 -5.89 -5.69 -4.47
C HIS A 222 -5.75 -4.16 -4.30
N VAL A 223 -4.75 -3.60 -4.97
CA VAL A 223 -4.48 -2.16 -4.98
C VAL A 223 -4.46 -1.70 -6.43
N ASN A 224 -5.39 -0.82 -6.80
CA ASN A 224 -5.49 -0.37 -8.19
C ASN A 224 -5.88 1.09 -8.37
N ASP A 225 -5.39 1.73 -9.43
CA ASP A 225 -5.77 3.10 -9.82
C ASP A 225 -5.45 4.12 -8.71
N ILE A 226 -4.18 4.19 -8.29
CA ILE A 226 -3.74 5.03 -7.17
C ILE A 226 -2.57 5.92 -7.56
N HIS A 227 -2.57 7.14 -7.05
CA HIS A 227 -1.40 8.02 -7.05
C HIS A 227 -0.80 8.11 -5.63
N ILE A 228 0.50 7.82 -5.49
CA ILE A 228 1.23 7.84 -4.23
C ILE A 228 2.48 8.71 -4.36
N ALA A 229 2.60 9.72 -3.51
CA ALA A 229 3.75 10.60 -3.38
C ALA A 229 4.05 10.83 -1.89
N THR A 230 5.14 10.25 -1.38
CA THR A 230 5.52 10.35 0.05
C THR A 230 7.05 10.36 0.21
N GLY A 231 7.58 10.49 1.42
CA GLY A 231 9.02 10.35 1.70
C GLY A 231 9.52 8.91 1.89
N GLY A 232 8.69 7.90 1.65
CA GLY A 232 9.09 6.49 1.75
C GLY A 232 8.36 5.59 0.76
N ALA A 233 8.15 4.32 1.09
CA ALA A 233 7.69 3.33 0.11
C ALA A 233 6.26 3.64 -0.36
N CYS A 234 6.02 3.56 -1.67
CA CYS A 234 4.67 3.71 -2.21
C CYS A 234 3.78 2.56 -1.74
N VAL A 235 4.25 1.32 -1.95
CA VAL A 235 3.66 0.11 -1.37
C VAL A 235 4.76 -0.71 -0.72
N SER A 236 4.53 -1.14 0.51
CA SER A 236 5.44 -1.99 1.27
C SER A 236 4.72 -3.22 1.81
N MET A 237 5.44 -4.34 1.88
CA MET A 237 4.85 -5.64 2.24
C MET A 237 5.81 -6.41 3.14
N VAL A 238 5.34 -6.89 4.28
CA VAL A 238 6.14 -7.66 5.25
C VAL A 238 5.35 -8.83 5.83
N GLY A 239 6.05 -9.77 6.48
CA GLY A 239 5.43 -10.93 7.09
C GLY A 239 4.91 -11.94 6.06
N ASN A 240 3.68 -12.40 6.27
CA ASN A 240 3.01 -13.44 5.50
C ASN A 240 1.98 -12.84 4.54
N CYS A 241 2.43 -12.31 3.40
CA CYS A 241 1.54 -11.76 2.37
C CYS A 241 1.38 -12.72 1.18
N THR A 242 0.14 -13.05 0.80
CA THR A 242 -0.10 -13.90 -0.38
C THR A 242 -1.32 -13.48 -1.20
N ASP A 243 -1.26 -13.70 -2.52
CA ASP A 243 -2.25 -13.21 -3.50
C ASP A 243 -2.40 -11.70 -3.40
N VAL A 244 -1.35 -10.97 -3.77
CA VAL A 244 -1.39 -9.51 -3.80
C VAL A 244 -1.23 -9.00 -5.22
N ARG A 245 -2.10 -8.08 -5.62
CA ARG A 245 -2.11 -7.47 -6.96
C ARG A 245 -2.04 -5.97 -6.87
N LEU A 246 -1.00 -5.40 -7.47
CA LEU A 246 -0.79 -3.95 -7.58
C LEU A 246 -0.94 -3.57 -9.05
N ARG A 247 -1.88 -2.68 -9.40
CA ARG A 247 -2.11 -2.32 -10.81
C ARG A 247 -2.42 -0.84 -11.02
N TYR A 248 -1.98 -0.24 -12.13
CA TYR A 248 -2.30 1.16 -12.44
C TYR A 248 -1.89 2.13 -11.32
N ILE A 249 -0.64 2.00 -10.85
CA ILE A 249 -0.13 2.82 -9.75
C ILE A 249 0.90 3.82 -10.29
N SER A 250 0.68 5.11 -10.00
CA SER A 250 1.69 6.16 -10.14
C SER A 250 2.38 6.35 -8.78
N CYS A 251 3.67 6.05 -8.73
CA CYS A 251 4.49 6.09 -7.52
C CYS A 251 5.62 7.11 -7.68
N GLY A 252 5.67 8.12 -6.81
CA GLY A 252 6.75 9.09 -6.86
C GLY A 252 6.37 10.51 -6.48
N PRO A 253 7.23 11.24 -5.73
CA PRO A 253 8.52 10.80 -5.16
C PRO A 253 8.37 9.76 -4.03
N GLY A 254 9.49 9.21 -3.54
CA GLY A 254 9.53 8.23 -2.44
C GLY A 254 10.52 7.08 -2.66
N ASN A 255 10.21 5.89 -2.14
CA ASN A 255 11.10 4.72 -2.11
C ASN A 255 10.59 3.51 -2.92
N GLY A 256 9.70 3.73 -3.90
CA GLY A 256 9.25 2.68 -4.82
C GLY A 256 8.38 1.60 -4.17
N ILE A 257 8.45 0.39 -4.72
CA ILE A 257 7.78 -0.81 -4.22
C ILE A 257 8.79 -1.62 -3.39
N SER A 258 8.43 -1.95 -2.15
CA SER A 258 9.30 -2.65 -1.20
C SER A 258 8.67 -3.94 -0.69
N ILE A 259 9.21 -5.08 -1.12
CA ILE A 259 8.91 -6.40 -0.56
C ILE A 259 9.96 -6.70 0.51
N GLY A 260 9.53 -6.78 1.76
CA GLY A 260 10.37 -6.96 2.93
C GLY A 260 10.58 -5.69 3.77
N SER A 261 11.38 -5.74 4.82
CA SER A 261 12.37 -6.81 5.06
C SER A 261 11.78 -8.13 5.50
N ILE A 262 12.21 -9.19 4.83
CA ILE A 262 11.81 -10.57 5.12
C ILE A 262 12.76 -11.13 6.17
N GLY A 263 12.20 -11.79 7.20
CA GLY A 263 12.96 -12.47 8.24
C GLY A 263 13.38 -11.55 9.40
N GLU A 264 12.55 -10.55 9.72
CA GLU A 264 12.82 -9.63 10.84
C GLU A 264 12.57 -10.28 12.21
N THR A 265 11.74 -11.33 12.23
CA THR A 265 11.40 -12.08 13.44
C THR A 265 11.94 -13.52 13.34
N PRO A 266 12.02 -14.27 14.46
CA PRO A 266 12.38 -15.69 14.41
C PRO A 266 11.34 -16.58 13.70
N VAL A 267 10.18 -16.03 13.34
CA VAL A 267 9.14 -16.71 12.57
C VAL A 267 9.40 -16.51 11.08
N ALA A 268 9.32 -17.59 10.32
CA ALA A 268 9.55 -17.54 8.88
C ALA A 268 8.47 -16.71 8.15
N ASP A 269 8.90 -15.61 7.54
CA ASP A 269 8.07 -14.76 6.69
C ASP A 269 7.84 -15.39 5.30
N ARG A 270 6.64 -15.28 4.76
CA ARG A 270 6.23 -15.93 3.50
C ARG A 270 5.55 -14.92 2.59
N LEU A 271 6.27 -14.45 1.58
CA LEU A 271 5.71 -13.60 0.53
C LEU A 271 5.61 -14.38 -0.78
N GLU A 272 4.38 -14.62 -1.23
CA GLU A 272 4.11 -15.47 -2.40
C GLU A 272 2.94 -14.99 -3.25
N LYS A 273 3.01 -15.19 -4.58
CA LYS A 273 1.94 -14.83 -5.53
C LYS A 273 1.66 -13.33 -5.49
N ILE A 274 2.71 -12.56 -5.73
CA ILE A 274 2.65 -11.11 -5.80
C ILE A 274 2.78 -10.70 -7.26
N GLU A 275 1.81 -9.96 -7.77
CA GLU A 275 1.82 -9.41 -9.11
C GLU A 275 1.76 -7.89 -9.05
N VAL A 276 2.76 -7.26 -9.64
CA VAL A 276 2.87 -5.82 -9.82
C VAL A 276 2.83 -5.57 -11.31
N ASP A 277 1.78 -4.88 -11.79
CA ASP A 277 1.51 -4.71 -13.20
C ASP A 277 1.15 -3.26 -13.53
N THR A 278 1.56 -2.75 -14.68
CA THR A 278 1.14 -1.43 -15.19
C THR A 278 1.44 -0.32 -14.17
N MET A 279 2.72 -0.03 -13.97
CA MET A 279 3.19 0.97 -13.01
C MET A 279 3.95 2.10 -13.68
N PHE A 280 3.81 3.31 -13.12
CA PHE A 280 4.69 4.42 -13.40
C PHE A 280 5.43 4.81 -12.12
N ILE A 281 6.76 4.72 -12.12
CA ILE A 281 7.61 5.03 -10.96
C ILE A 281 8.53 6.19 -11.32
N ALA A 282 8.47 7.31 -10.60
CA ALA A 282 9.24 8.50 -10.94
C ALA A 282 9.85 9.21 -9.74
N ASN A 283 11.08 9.69 -9.88
CA ASN A 283 11.78 10.47 -8.85
C ASN A 283 11.81 9.73 -7.48
N THR A 284 12.06 8.42 -7.51
CA THR A 284 12.17 7.61 -6.30
C THR A 284 13.60 7.15 -6.06
N SER A 285 13.92 6.86 -4.81
CA SER A 285 15.20 6.24 -4.44
C SER A 285 15.32 4.81 -4.99
N ASN A 286 14.25 4.02 -4.89
CA ASN A 286 14.20 2.66 -5.43
C ASN A 286 13.04 2.51 -6.41
N GLY A 287 13.16 1.56 -7.35
CA GLY A 287 12.04 1.13 -8.18
C GLY A 287 11.33 -0.07 -7.57
N LEU A 288 11.87 -1.25 -7.82
CA LEU A 288 11.36 -2.55 -7.39
C LEU A 288 12.39 -3.20 -6.48
N LEU A 289 12.11 -3.23 -5.18
CA LEU A 289 13.03 -3.69 -4.15
C LEU A 289 12.48 -4.94 -3.45
N ILE A 290 13.29 -6.00 -3.44
CA ILE A 290 13.14 -7.13 -2.51
C ILE A 290 14.30 -7.07 -1.53
N LYS A 291 14.02 -7.04 -0.23
CA LYS A 291 15.05 -6.98 0.81
C LYS A 291 14.85 -8.03 1.90
N THR A 292 15.93 -8.68 2.33
CA THR A 292 15.89 -9.72 3.38
C THR A 292 16.96 -9.48 4.43
N TRP A 293 16.68 -9.89 5.66
CA TRP A 293 17.70 -9.93 6.72
C TRP A 293 18.65 -11.11 6.49
N GLN A 294 19.95 -10.92 6.77
CA GLN A 294 20.89 -12.03 6.83
C GLN A 294 20.54 -12.98 7.98
N ASP A 295 20.96 -14.24 7.89
CA ASP A 295 20.81 -15.25 8.95
C ASP A 295 19.38 -15.46 9.48
N SER A 296 18.40 -15.10 8.65
CA SER A 296 16.96 -15.22 8.93
C SER A 296 16.31 -16.34 8.11
N CYS A 297 14.99 -16.48 8.18
CA CYS A 297 14.24 -17.53 7.49
C CYS A 297 12.94 -17.01 6.90
N GLY A 298 12.48 -17.72 5.88
CA GLY A 298 11.33 -17.32 5.09
C GLY A 298 11.61 -17.46 3.61
N TYR A 299 10.71 -16.91 2.80
CA TYR A 299 10.91 -16.81 1.36
C TYR A 299 10.13 -15.66 0.73
N ALA A 300 10.67 -15.17 -0.39
CA ALA A 300 9.93 -14.44 -1.41
C ALA A 300 9.92 -15.31 -2.68
N ARG A 301 8.74 -15.70 -3.16
CA ARG A 301 8.65 -16.49 -4.39
C ARG A 301 7.41 -16.23 -5.24
N LYS A 302 7.48 -16.51 -6.54
CA LYS A 302 6.38 -16.23 -7.49
C LYS A 302 5.97 -14.77 -7.41
N VAL A 303 6.96 -13.90 -7.58
CA VAL A 303 6.77 -12.45 -7.64
C VAL A 303 6.98 -12.03 -9.08
N LYS A 304 6.01 -11.32 -9.65
CA LYS A 304 6.06 -10.83 -11.01
C LYS A 304 5.92 -9.31 -11.01
N PHE A 305 6.90 -8.65 -11.61
CA PHE A 305 6.88 -7.24 -11.93
C PHE A 305 6.76 -7.08 -13.45
N ALA A 306 5.66 -6.50 -13.91
CA ALA A 306 5.32 -6.39 -15.32
C ALA A 306 4.89 -4.98 -15.71
N ASN A 307 5.21 -4.58 -16.94
CA ASN A 307 4.71 -3.33 -17.54
C ASN A 307 5.03 -2.11 -16.66
N VAL A 308 6.31 -1.91 -16.31
CA VAL A 308 6.76 -0.85 -15.41
C VAL A 308 7.55 0.19 -16.18
N VAL A 309 7.10 1.45 -16.11
CA VAL A 309 7.82 2.60 -16.67
C VAL A 309 8.49 3.38 -15.55
N MET A 310 9.80 3.59 -15.66
CA MET A 310 10.60 4.30 -14.66
C MET A 310 11.15 5.62 -15.20
N LYS A 311 11.13 6.68 -14.38
CA LYS A 311 11.72 7.97 -14.72
C LYS A 311 12.54 8.52 -13.56
N ASN A 312 13.84 8.69 -13.77
CA ASN A 312 14.73 9.26 -12.75
C ASN A 312 14.64 8.49 -11.42
N VAL A 313 14.73 7.17 -11.49
CA VAL A 313 14.74 6.29 -10.30
C VAL A 313 16.18 5.98 -9.93
N SER A 314 16.62 6.21 -8.69
CA SER A 314 18.04 6.03 -8.34
C SER A 314 18.50 4.59 -8.49
N ASP A 315 17.78 3.64 -7.90
CA ASP A 315 18.08 2.21 -7.98
C ASP A 315 16.84 1.43 -8.47
N PRO A 316 16.68 1.27 -9.80
CA PRO A 316 15.49 0.72 -10.44
C PRO A 316 15.09 -0.69 -10.01
N ILE A 317 16.01 -1.67 -10.06
CA ILE A 317 15.70 -3.08 -9.76
C ILE A 317 16.71 -3.60 -8.75
N ILE A 318 16.22 -4.08 -7.60
CA ILE A 318 17.06 -4.47 -6.47
C ILE A 318 16.54 -5.75 -5.82
N ILE A 319 17.43 -6.72 -5.65
CA ILE A 319 17.31 -7.78 -4.65
C ILE A 319 18.51 -7.64 -3.72
N ASP A 320 18.27 -7.42 -2.43
CA ASP A 320 19.32 -7.29 -1.42
C ASP A 320 19.07 -8.24 -0.24
N GLN A 321 19.90 -9.28 -0.12
CA GLN A 321 19.85 -10.24 0.97
C GLN A 321 20.84 -9.94 2.10
N TYR A 322 21.54 -8.81 2.06
CA TYR A 322 22.65 -8.48 2.97
C TYR A 322 22.29 -7.41 4.01
N ARG A 323 21.01 -7.27 4.38
CA ARG A 323 20.64 -6.35 5.47
C ARG A 323 21.21 -6.87 6.79
N SER A 324 22.12 -6.10 7.40
CA SER A 324 22.97 -6.52 8.52
C SER A 324 22.86 -5.57 9.74
N GLU A 325 21.75 -5.65 10.47
CA GLU A 325 21.56 -5.01 11.78
C GLU A 325 20.64 -5.91 12.61
N HIS A 326 21.19 -6.62 13.61
CA HIS A 326 20.46 -7.44 14.59
C HIS A 326 19.61 -8.61 14.03
N PRO A 327 20.20 -9.58 13.30
CA PRO A 327 19.46 -10.78 12.89
C PRO A 327 19.16 -11.67 14.10
N ILE A 328 17.87 -11.93 14.35
CA ILE A 328 17.43 -12.91 15.35
C ILE A 328 17.47 -14.28 14.66
N PRO A 329 18.27 -15.24 15.17
CA PRO A 329 18.33 -16.57 14.58
C PRO A 329 16.94 -17.20 14.55
N CYS A 330 16.58 -17.78 13.41
CA CYS A 330 15.34 -18.52 13.34
C CYS A 330 15.31 -19.66 14.34
N GLY A 331 14.13 -19.91 14.93
CA GLY A 331 13.91 -20.95 15.93
C GLY A 331 14.52 -22.30 15.53
N SER A 332 14.97 -23.05 16.52
CA SER A 332 15.99 -24.12 16.47
C SER A 332 15.71 -25.39 15.64
N THR A 333 14.93 -25.35 14.57
CA THR A 333 14.60 -26.53 13.76
C THR A 333 14.62 -26.36 12.23
N ALA A 334 15.00 -25.20 11.68
CA ALA A 334 15.01 -25.02 10.21
C ALA A 334 16.41 -25.17 9.60
N ALA A 335 16.57 -26.16 8.72
CA ALA A 335 17.78 -26.45 7.94
C ALA A 335 18.13 -25.40 6.86
N THR A 336 17.63 -24.16 6.96
CA THR A 336 17.90 -23.07 6.01
C THR A 336 18.15 -21.77 6.77
N ARG A 337 19.44 -21.40 6.90
CA ARG A 337 19.92 -20.20 7.61
C ARG A 337 19.83 -18.91 6.78
N THR A 338 18.98 -18.86 5.75
CA THR A 338 18.75 -17.62 4.99
C THR A 338 17.38 -17.68 4.31
N VAL A 339 16.76 -16.52 4.11
CA VAL A 339 15.55 -16.35 3.29
C VAL A 339 15.81 -16.80 1.85
N ALA A 340 14.93 -17.62 1.28
CA ALA A 340 14.99 -17.98 -0.13
C ALA A 340 14.32 -16.92 -1.01
N VAL A 341 14.97 -16.54 -2.12
CA VAL A 341 14.38 -15.65 -3.14
C VAL A 341 14.41 -16.38 -4.47
N GLU A 342 13.24 -16.78 -4.96
CA GLU A 342 13.13 -17.61 -6.17
C GLU A 342 11.91 -17.28 -7.04
N LYS A 343 11.95 -17.57 -8.34
CA LYS A 343 10.81 -17.33 -9.26
C LYS A 343 10.37 -15.86 -9.24
N ILE A 344 11.33 -15.00 -9.58
CA ILE A 344 11.13 -13.55 -9.65
C ILE A 344 11.19 -13.14 -11.11
N ASP A 345 10.07 -12.68 -11.65
CA ASP A 345 9.95 -12.32 -13.06
C ASP A 345 9.90 -10.79 -13.21
N TYR A 346 10.81 -10.24 -14.00
CA TYR A 346 10.80 -8.84 -14.43
C TYR A 346 10.50 -8.79 -15.93
N VAL A 347 9.36 -8.23 -16.33
CA VAL A 347 8.86 -8.30 -17.70
C VAL A 347 8.43 -6.93 -18.20
N ASN A 348 8.90 -6.50 -19.38
CA ASN A 348 8.53 -5.23 -20.00
C ASN A 348 8.73 -4.04 -19.04
N ILE A 349 9.97 -3.82 -18.64
CA ILE A 349 10.36 -2.72 -17.75
C ILE A 349 11.23 -1.75 -18.52
N ALA A 350 10.83 -0.49 -18.64
CA ALA A 350 11.59 0.49 -19.41
C ALA A 350 11.73 1.81 -18.66
N GLY A 351 12.82 2.55 -18.88
CA GLY A 351 12.94 3.86 -18.23
C GLY A 351 14.35 4.39 -18.02
N THR A 352 14.47 5.33 -17.09
CA THR A 352 15.73 5.97 -16.73
C THR A 352 16.13 5.76 -15.26
N SER A 353 17.37 5.33 -15.07
CA SER A 353 18.07 5.26 -13.78
C SER A 353 18.82 6.57 -13.50
N ALA A 354 18.74 7.09 -12.28
CA ALA A 354 19.58 8.22 -11.86
C ALA A 354 21.01 7.75 -11.53
N SER A 355 21.16 6.53 -11.00
CA SER A 355 22.46 5.94 -10.67
C SER A 355 23.08 5.18 -11.85
N LYS A 356 24.37 4.82 -11.75
CA LYS A 356 25.04 3.95 -12.73
C LYS A 356 24.46 2.54 -12.71
N ARG A 357 24.10 2.03 -11.52
CA ARG A 357 23.70 0.64 -11.33
C ARG A 357 22.19 0.54 -11.41
N ALA A 358 21.68 0.14 -12.58
CA ALA A 358 20.24 0.04 -12.81
C ALA A 358 19.65 -1.27 -12.27
N VAL A 359 20.44 -2.33 -12.24
CA VAL A 359 20.04 -3.66 -11.74
C VAL A 359 21.05 -4.13 -10.71
N THR A 360 20.58 -4.50 -9.52
CA THR A 360 21.40 -5.03 -8.43
C THR A 360 20.76 -6.30 -7.87
N PHE A 361 21.41 -7.44 -8.05
CA PHE A 361 21.06 -8.70 -7.39
C PHE A 361 22.18 -9.08 -6.44
N SER A 362 22.07 -8.68 -5.18
CA SER A 362 23.00 -9.04 -4.11
C SER A 362 22.39 -10.18 -3.28
N CYS A 363 22.59 -11.40 -3.75
CA CYS A 363 21.98 -12.60 -3.17
C CYS A 363 22.98 -13.38 -2.30
N SER A 364 22.46 -14.15 -1.35
CA SER A 364 23.24 -14.94 -0.41
C SER A 364 24.06 -16.02 -1.13
N ASP A 365 25.32 -16.18 -0.73
CA ASP A 365 26.17 -17.26 -1.24
C ASP A 365 25.73 -18.64 -0.71
N VAL A 366 25.02 -18.68 0.42
CA VAL A 366 24.50 -19.90 1.04
C VAL A 366 23.15 -20.30 0.45
N VAL A 367 22.29 -19.31 0.16
CA VAL A 367 20.99 -19.51 -0.50
C VAL A 367 20.90 -18.54 -1.69
N PRO A 368 21.55 -18.88 -2.83
CA PRO A 368 21.54 -18.05 -4.03
C PRO A 368 20.13 -17.77 -4.54
N CYS A 369 19.93 -16.60 -5.15
CA CYS A 369 18.70 -16.34 -5.90
C CYS A 369 18.62 -17.26 -7.12
N ARG A 370 17.46 -17.87 -7.34
CA ARG A 370 17.24 -18.83 -8.43
C ARG A 370 16.01 -18.48 -9.23
N GLN A 371 16.03 -18.83 -10.51
CA GLN A 371 14.88 -18.60 -11.40
C GLN A 371 14.47 -17.12 -11.40
N VAL A 372 15.47 -16.22 -11.43
CA VAL A 372 15.24 -14.80 -11.72
C VAL A 372 15.15 -14.65 -13.24
N SER A 373 14.14 -13.96 -13.74
CA SER A 373 13.92 -13.77 -15.17
C SER A 373 13.93 -12.29 -15.51
N LEU A 374 14.71 -11.91 -16.52
CA LEU A 374 14.68 -10.59 -17.13
C LEU A 374 14.15 -10.73 -18.56
N LYS A 375 12.97 -10.18 -18.85
CA LYS A 375 12.41 -10.18 -20.20
C LYS A 375 12.02 -8.77 -20.61
N ASP A 376 12.59 -8.27 -21.71
CA ASP A 376 12.28 -6.92 -22.22
C ASP A 376 12.48 -5.83 -21.15
N VAL A 377 13.66 -5.83 -20.51
CA VAL A 377 14.07 -4.85 -19.50
C VAL A 377 15.04 -3.84 -20.14
N ASN A 378 14.62 -2.58 -20.30
CA ASN A 378 15.37 -1.52 -20.98
C ASN A 378 15.51 -0.27 -20.09
N LEU A 379 16.51 -0.29 -19.22
CA LEU A 379 16.85 0.77 -18.28
C LEU A 379 18.14 1.48 -18.73
N LYS A 380 18.01 2.77 -19.05
CA LYS A 380 19.13 3.62 -19.45
C LYS A 380 19.49 4.57 -18.32
N ARG A 381 20.70 5.09 -18.28
CA ARG A 381 21.03 6.14 -17.31
C ARG A 381 20.45 7.47 -17.79
N LEU A 382 19.88 8.26 -16.89
CA LEU A 382 19.31 9.57 -17.21
C LEU A 382 20.34 10.51 -17.84
N SER A 383 21.60 10.40 -17.46
CA SER A 383 22.70 11.21 -18.03
C SER A 383 23.08 10.86 -19.47
N GLY A 384 22.43 9.86 -20.09
CA GLY A 384 22.77 9.36 -21.42
C GLY A 384 24.00 8.44 -21.46
N ARG A 385 24.70 8.25 -20.34
CA ARG A 385 25.81 7.28 -20.21
C ARG A 385 25.26 5.84 -20.07
N GLY A 386 26.12 4.84 -20.23
CA GLY A 386 25.76 3.43 -20.00
C GLY A 386 25.28 3.18 -18.56
N ALA A 387 24.17 2.45 -18.43
CA ALA A 387 23.76 1.80 -17.18
C ALA A 387 24.50 0.47 -17.02
N SER A 388 24.59 -0.05 -15.79
CA SER A 388 25.22 -1.35 -15.50
C SER A 388 24.34 -2.23 -14.63
N ALA A 389 24.47 -3.55 -14.78
CA ALA A 389 23.93 -4.55 -13.87
C ALA A 389 25.01 -5.10 -12.94
N TYR A 390 24.62 -5.55 -11.75
CA TYR A 390 25.49 -6.26 -10.79
C TYR A 390 24.76 -7.47 -10.23
N CYS A 391 25.44 -8.62 -10.20
CA CYS A 391 24.92 -9.86 -9.67
C CYS A 391 25.97 -10.51 -8.75
N ARG A 392 25.51 -10.97 -7.59
CA ARG A 392 26.22 -11.87 -6.68
C ARG A 392 25.28 -13.02 -6.37
N SER A 393 25.73 -14.24 -6.64
CA SER A 393 24.98 -15.47 -6.32
C SER A 393 23.53 -15.45 -6.82
N ALA A 394 23.33 -14.98 -8.04
CA ALA A 394 22.03 -14.90 -8.71
C ALA A 394 22.07 -15.63 -10.05
N SER A 395 21.08 -16.51 -10.26
CA SER A 395 20.98 -17.37 -11.44
C SER A 395 19.59 -17.29 -12.05
N GLY A 396 19.52 -17.42 -13.38
CA GLY A 396 18.30 -17.08 -14.08
C GLY A 396 18.41 -17.10 -15.58
N LYS A 397 17.48 -16.42 -16.24
CA LYS A 397 17.42 -16.29 -17.69
C LYS A 397 17.18 -14.84 -18.09
N ALA A 398 17.65 -14.49 -19.28
CA ALA A 398 17.38 -13.21 -19.91
C ALA A 398 16.83 -13.47 -21.32
N ALA A 399 15.83 -12.70 -21.76
CA ALA A 399 15.23 -12.84 -23.09
C ALA A 399 14.75 -11.48 -23.63
N GLY A 400 14.75 -11.33 -24.96
CA GLY A 400 14.38 -10.08 -25.61
C GLY A 400 15.38 -8.95 -25.35
N VAL A 401 14.90 -7.71 -25.29
CA VAL A 401 15.79 -6.54 -25.06
C VAL A 401 16.15 -6.45 -23.58
N VAL A 402 17.42 -6.68 -23.23
CA VAL A 402 17.91 -6.55 -21.85
C VAL A 402 19.07 -5.56 -21.78
N VAL A 403 18.75 -4.33 -21.35
CA VAL A 403 19.68 -3.21 -21.15
C VAL A 403 19.47 -2.68 -19.72
N PRO A 404 20.51 -2.59 -18.88
CA PRO A 404 21.87 -3.07 -19.11
C PRO A 404 21.94 -4.59 -19.32
N GLU A 405 23.02 -5.07 -19.95
CA GLU A 405 23.26 -6.49 -20.18
C GLU A 405 23.11 -7.31 -18.88
N SER A 406 22.46 -8.47 -19.00
CA SER A 406 22.21 -9.35 -17.85
C SER A 406 23.50 -9.85 -17.23
N CYS A 407 23.57 -9.82 -15.89
CA CYS A 407 24.65 -10.44 -15.11
C CYS A 407 24.27 -11.79 -14.49
N LEU A 408 23.07 -12.31 -14.80
CA LEU A 408 22.57 -13.56 -14.21
C LEU A 408 23.36 -14.76 -14.72
N ALA A 409 23.79 -15.62 -13.80
CA ALA A 409 24.40 -16.90 -14.17
C ALA A 409 23.37 -17.79 -14.91
N GLY A 410 23.74 -18.31 -16.08
CA GLY A 410 22.85 -19.15 -16.91
C GLY A 410 21.94 -18.38 -17.87
N ALA A 411 22.02 -17.05 -17.93
CA ALA A 411 21.37 -16.26 -18.95
C ALA A 411 22.08 -16.45 -20.30
N ARG A 412 21.74 -17.51 -21.05
CA ARG A 412 22.10 -17.60 -22.47
C ARG A 412 21.28 -16.55 -23.24
N ALA A 413 21.92 -15.83 -24.15
CA ALA A 413 21.22 -15.02 -25.14
C ALA A 413 20.35 -15.96 -25.97
N ALA A 414 19.02 -15.82 -25.86
CA ALA A 414 18.11 -16.45 -26.80
C ALA A 414 18.23 -15.68 -28.12
N GLY A 415 19.22 -16.07 -28.93
CA GLY A 415 19.59 -15.35 -30.15
C GLY A 415 20.27 -16.17 -31.24
N ASP A 416 20.64 -17.43 -31.00
CA ASP A 416 21.20 -18.34 -32.04
C ASP A 416 20.57 -19.74 -31.93
N GLU A 417 19.26 -19.85 -32.16
CA GLU A 417 18.66 -21.10 -32.64
C GLU A 417 18.30 -20.87 -34.12
N GLU A 418 19.31 -20.99 -34.99
CA GLU A 418 19.14 -21.47 -36.36
C GLU A 418 18.93 -22.99 -36.31
N GLU A 419 17.73 -23.47 -36.60
CA GLU A 419 17.42 -24.31 -37.79
C GLU A 419 15.91 -24.44 -37.99
#